data_AF-A0A6J6MBQ8-F1
#
_entry.id   AF-A0A6J6MBQ8-F1
#
_cell.length_a   1.000
_cell.length_b   1.000
_cell.length_c   1.000
_cell.angle_alpha   90.00
_cell.angle_beta   90.00
_cell.angle_gamma   90.00
#
_symmetry.space_group_name_H-M   'P 1'
#
loop_
_entity.id
_entity.type
_entity.pdbx_description
1 polymer ?
#
loop_
_entity_poly.entity_id
_entity_poly.type
_entity_poly.pdbx_seq_one_letter_code
_entity_poly.pdbx_strand_id
1 'polypeptide(L)' 'MVHVPMGRLGLAEELAKAALFLACDDSSFMTGAQLVVDGGITAAYVTPE' A
#
# COMPACT_ATOMS: atom_id res chain seq x y z
N MET A 1 -6.23 19.73 1.09
CA MET A 1 -6.88 18.60 0.39
C MET A 1 -5.88 17.45 0.40
N VAL A 2 -6.24 16.24 0.83
CA VAL A 2 -5.29 15.12 0.86
C VAL A 2 -4.91 14.78 -0.59
N HIS A 3 -3.63 14.93 -0.93
CA HIS A 3 -3.11 14.51 -2.22
C HIS A 3 -2.72 13.03 -2.13
N VAL A 4 -3.45 12.18 -2.85
CA VAL A 4 -3.04 10.79 -3.06
C VAL A 4 -2.23 10.76 -4.35
N PRO A 5 -0.95 10.33 -4.36
CA PRO A 5 -0.13 10.33 -5.57
C PRO A 5 -0.72 9.56 -6.74
N MET A 6 -1.40 8.44 -6.46
CA MET A 6 -2.14 7.69 -7.49
C MET A 6 -3.42 8.38 -7.98
N GLY A 7 -3.80 9.52 -7.42
CA GLY A 7 -4.96 10.33 -7.83
C GLY A 7 -6.32 9.74 -7.48
N ARG A 8 -6.38 8.62 -6.76
CA ARG A 8 -7.62 7.97 -6.33
C ARG A 8 -7.46 7.25 -5.00
N LEU A 9 -8.58 6.96 -4.34
CA LEU A 9 -8.60 6.04 -3.21
C LEU A 9 -8.38 4.60 -3.67
N GLY A 10 -7.76 3.81 -2.79
CA GLY A 10 -7.62 2.37 -2.97
C GLY A 10 -8.97 1.64 -2.85
N LEU A 11 -9.08 0.50 -3.52
CA LEU A 11 -10.20 -0.42 -3.42
C LEU A 11 -9.89 -1.54 -2.42
N ALA A 12 -10.92 -2.09 -1.79
CA ALA A 12 -10.77 -3.23 -0.86
C ALA A 12 -10.08 -4.44 -1.51
N GLU A 13 -10.31 -4.64 -2.81
CA GLU A 13 -9.69 -5.72 -3.59
C GLU A 13 -8.17 -5.59 -3.71
N GLU A 14 -7.63 -4.37 -3.70
CA GLU A 14 -6.19 -4.13 -3.79
C GLU A 14 -5.49 -4.54 -2.48
N LEU A 15 -6.14 -4.27 -1.35
CA LEU A 15 -5.70 -4.70 -0.02
C LEU A 15 -5.81 -6.22 0.12
N ALA A 16 -6.91 -6.81 -0.37
CA ALA A 16 -7.09 -8.26 -0.37
C ALA A 16 -6.01 -8.98 -1.19
N LYS A 17 -5.63 -8.44 -2.37
CA LYS A 17 -4.55 -8.98 -3.19
C LYS A 17 -3.19 -8.87 -2.51
N ALA A 18 -2.92 -7.77 -1.81
CA ALA A 18 -1.68 -7.63 -1.04
C ALA A 18 -1.60 -8.62 0.13
N ALA A 19 -2.71 -8.84 0.83
CA ALA A 19 -2.80 -9.86 1.87
C ALA A 19 -2.64 -11.27 1.29
N LEU A 20 -3.26 -11.55 0.13
CA LEU A 20 -3.10 -12.82 -0.57
C LEU A 20 -1.65 -13.07 -0.98
N PHE A 21 -0.96 -12.04 -1.48
CA PHE A 21 0.47 -12.12 -1.81
C PHE A 21 1.31 -12.48 -0.58
N LEU A 22 1.09 -11.80 0.56
CA LEU A 22 1.82 -12.12 1.80
C LEU A 22 1.49 -13.52 2.37
N ALA A 23 0.37 -14.11 1.95
CA ALA A 23 -0.06 -15.43 2.39
C ALA A 23 0.35 -16.56 1.43
N CYS A 24 0.93 -16.25 0.27
CA CYS A 24 1.32 -17.25 -0.72
C CYS A 24 2.83 -17.55 -0.74
N ASP A 25 3.22 -18.56 -1.51
CA ASP A 25 4.61 -19.03 -1.59
C ASP A 25 5.56 -17.99 -2.23
N ASP A 26 5.03 -17.05 -3.01
CA ASP A 26 5.82 -15.99 -3.65
C ASP A 26 6.46 -15.05 -2.62
N SER A 27 5.92 -14.97 -1.40
CA SER A 27 6.47 -14.19 -0.30
C SER A 27 7.19 -15.04 0.76
N SER A 28 7.62 -16.26 0.42
CA SER A 28 8.17 -17.25 1.36
C SER A 28 9.37 -16.79 2.22
N PHE A 29 10.08 -15.74 1.82
CA PHE A 29 11.20 -15.17 2.59
C PHE A 29 10.95 -13.72 3.05
N MET A 30 9.73 -13.22 2.90
CA MET A 30 9.34 -11.87 3.33
C MET A 30 8.77 -11.90 4.74
N THR A 31 9.64 -11.83 5.74
CA THR A 31 9.27 -11.77 7.16
C THR A 31 9.85 -10.53 7.83
N GLY A 32 9.15 -10.01 8.85
CA GLY A 32 9.58 -8.84 9.63
C GLY A 32 9.46 -7.49 8.90
N ALA A 33 8.92 -7.46 7.69
CA ALA A 33 8.75 -6.26 6.88
C ALA A 33 7.29 -5.78 6.85
N GLN A 34 7.09 -4.47 6.64
CA GLN A 34 5.78 -3.89 6.35
C GLN A 34 5.58 -3.75 4.84
N LEU A 35 4.44 -4.22 4.33
CA LEU A 35 4.00 -3.98 2.95
C LEU A 35 3.01 -2.81 2.94
N VAL A 36 3.45 -1.64 2.50
CA VAL A 36 2.61 -0.43 2.43
C VAL A 36 1.81 -0.42 1.13
N VAL A 37 0.48 -0.31 1.25
CA VAL A 37 -0.46 -0.29 0.10
C VAL A 37 -1.46 0.84 0.28
N ASP A 38 -1.02 2.07 0.00
CA ASP A 38 -1.76 3.30 0.35
C ASP A 38 -1.82 4.33 -0.79
N GLY A 39 -1.53 3.90 -2.02
CA GLY A 39 -1.52 4.81 -3.17
C GLY A 39 -0.38 5.84 -3.16
N GLY A 40 0.67 5.61 -2.34
CA GLY A 40 1.87 6.44 -2.27
C GLY A 40 1.82 7.53 -1.20
N ILE A 41 0.76 7.59 -0.39
CA ILE A 41 0.58 8.64 0.63
C ILE A 41 1.77 8.66 1.59
N THR A 42 2.18 7.52 2.12
CA THR A 42 3.29 7.43 3.09
C THR A 42 4.59 8.03 2.55
N ALA A 43 4.83 7.96 1.24
CA ALA A 43 6.06 8.46 0.62
C ALA A 43 5.99 9.94 0.19
N ALA A 44 4.80 10.45 -0.10
CA ALA A 44 4.63 11.78 -0.71
C ALA A 44 3.53 12.63 -0.04
N TYR A 45 3.23 12.35 1.23
CA TYR A 45 2.35 13.19 2.02
C TYR A 45 3.02 14.53 2.28
N VAL A 46 2.56 15.55 1.56
CA VAL A 46 2.95 16.94 1.79
C VAL A 46 1.80 17.66 2.48
N THR A 47 2.04 18.15 3.69
CA THR A 47 1.19 19.19 4.29
C THR A 47 1.47 20.47 3.53
N PRO A 48 0.47 21.10 2.88
CA PRO A 48 0.65 22.45 2.40
C PRO A 48 0.90 23.36 3.61
N GLU A 49 2.00 24.11 3.59
CA GLU A 49 2.20 25.27 4.48
C GLU A 49 1.16 26.37 4.23
#